data_AF-J6HDC7-F1
#
_entry.id   AF-J6HDC7-F1
#
_cell.length_a   1.000
_cell.length_b   1.000
_cell.length_c   1.000
_cell.angle_alpha   90.00
_cell.angle_beta   90.00
_cell.angle_gamma   90.00
#
_symmetry.space_group_name_H-M   'P 1'
#
loop_
_entity.id
_entity.type
_entity.pdbx_description
1 polymer ?
#
loop_
_entity_poly.entity_id
_entity_poly.type
_entity_poly.pdbx_seq_one_letter_code
_entity_poly.pdbx_strand_id
1 'polypeptide(L)'
;MLWKNIDPDSVDGVYKLTYQEEKALYIWFIWRLLEDGEIKLARHGKFLPGSIDKQIEVFERAFPKTEDDMNCDAFEGFWFLSENCPAGIVWIHENGYQDWT
;
A
#
# COMPACT_ATOMS: atom_id res chain seq x y z
N MET A 1 -1.91 -9.46 3.98
CA MET A 1 -1.67 -8.30 3.09
C MET A 1 -1.87 -7.04 3.90
N LEU A 2 -0.97 -6.06 3.80
CA LEU A 2 -0.95 -4.88 4.69
C LEU A 2 -2.28 -4.10 4.68
N TRP A 3 -2.90 -3.96 3.50
CA TRP A 3 -4.21 -3.32 3.33
C TRP A 3 -5.28 -3.87 4.28
N LYS A 4 -5.39 -5.21 4.37
CA LYS A 4 -6.35 -5.89 5.24
C LYS A 4 -6.12 -5.71 6.74
N ASN A 5 -4.98 -5.15 7.13
CA ASN A 5 -4.64 -4.90 8.53
C ASN A 5 -4.68 -3.40 8.86
N ILE A 6 -5.09 -2.57 7.90
CA ILE A 6 -5.15 -1.12 8.06
C ILE A 6 -6.50 -0.62 8.51
N ASP A 7 -7.56 -1.32 8.08
CA ASP A 7 -8.79 -1.34 8.84
C ASP A 7 -8.54 -2.33 9.99
N PRO A 8 -8.29 -1.87 11.22
CA PRO A 8 -8.52 -2.78 12.32
C PRO A 8 -10.02 -3.09 12.26
N ASP A 9 -10.48 -4.27 12.69
CA ASP A 9 -11.89 -4.44 13.08
C ASP A 9 -12.28 -3.60 14.34
N SER A 10 -11.60 -2.45 14.53
CA SER A 10 -11.81 -1.29 15.38
C SER A 10 -12.16 -1.59 16.82
N VAL A 11 -11.18 -1.97 17.62
CA VAL A 11 -11.33 -1.75 19.08
C VAL A 11 -12.07 -2.93 19.73
N ASP A 12 -13.37 -2.96 19.35
CA ASP A 12 -14.52 -3.77 19.74
C ASP A 12 -15.64 -3.81 18.63
N GLY A 13 -15.40 -3.31 17.40
CA GLY A 13 -16.42 -3.20 16.32
C GLY A 13 -17.24 -1.90 16.32
N VAL A 14 -16.74 -0.84 16.97
CA VAL A 14 -17.50 0.42 17.20
C VAL A 14 -17.30 1.43 16.07
N TYR A 15 -16.19 1.38 15.35
CA TYR A 15 -15.85 2.39 14.34
C TYR A 15 -15.39 1.75 13.03
N LYS A 16 -16.28 1.68 12.05
CA LYS A 16 -15.93 1.23 10.72
C LYS A 16 -15.42 2.41 9.88
N LEU A 17 -14.21 2.29 9.33
CA LEU A 17 -13.68 3.26 8.38
C LEU A 17 -14.47 3.19 7.07
N THR A 18 -14.63 4.34 6.42
CA THR A 18 -15.02 4.37 5.01
C THR A 18 -13.82 3.99 4.15
N TYR A 19 -14.06 3.47 2.94
CA TYR A 19 -13.01 3.15 1.98
C TYR A 19 -12.03 4.33 1.74
N GLN A 20 -12.52 5.58 1.75
CA GLN A 20 -11.66 6.76 1.60
C GLN A 20 -10.77 7.00 2.83
N GLU A 21 -11.26 6.72 4.04
CA GLU A 21 -10.46 6.79 5.25
C GLU A 21 -9.42 5.66 5.31
N GLU A 22 -9.79 4.43 4.94
CA GLU A 22 -8.84 3.30 4.81
C GLU A 22 -7.74 3.63 3.80
N LYS A 23 -8.12 4.14 2.63
CA LYS A 23 -7.19 4.61 1.60
C LYS A 23 -6.25 5.67 2.16
N ALA A 24 -6.78 6.72 2.80
CA ALA A 24 -5.98 7.81 3.33
C ALA A 24 -4.99 7.31 4.40
N LEU A 25 -5.45 6.44 5.29
CA LEU A 25 -4.62 5.83 6.32
C LEU A 25 -3.52 4.95 5.70
N TYR A 26 -3.84 4.18 4.67
CA TYR A 26 -2.86 3.36 3.94
C TYR A 26 -1.78 4.20 3.28
N ILE A 27 -2.17 5.22 2.52
CA ILE A 27 -1.21 6.09 1.86
C ILE A 27 -0.30 6.78 2.89
N TRP A 28 -0.87 7.28 3.98
CA TRP A 28 -0.10 7.87 5.07
C TRP A 28 0.89 6.87 5.69
N PHE A 29 0.45 5.65 5.97
CA PHE A 29 1.29 4.63 6.59
C PHE A 29 2.44 4.20 5.67
N ILE A 30 2.19 4.04 4.36
CA ILE A 30 3.24 3.76 3.38
C ILE A 30 4.24 4.91 3.29
N TRP A 31 3.77 6.17 3.25
CA TRP A 31 4.66 7.33 3.27
C TRP A 31 5.54 7.33 4.52
N ARG A 32 4.97 7.02 5.69
CA ARG A 32 5.70 6.97 6.96
C ARG A 32 6.79 5.90 6.95
N LEU A 33 6.48 4.69 6.47
CA LEU A 33 7.45 3.60 6.36
C LEU A 33 8.57 3.91 5.35
N LEU A 34 8.27 4.65 4.28
CA LEU A 34 9.29 5.11 3.31
C LEU A 34 10.24 6.13 3.95
N GLU A 35 9.71 7.09 4.71
CA GLU A 35 10.51 8.09 5.44
C GLU A 35 11.40 7.45 6.52
N ASP A 36 10.87 6.47 7.25
CA ASP A 36 11.62 5.74 8.27
C ASP A 36 12.64 4.75 7.65
N GLY A 37 12.57 4.51 6.34
CA GLY A 37 13.51 3.65 5.60
C GLY A 37 13.25 2.15 5.72
N GLU A 38 12.15 1.77 6.35
CA GLU A 38 11.70 0.38 6.60
C GLU A 38 11.26 -0.33 5.31
N ILE A 39 10.80 0.44 4.32
CA ILE A 39 10.36 -0.10 3.04
C ILE A 39 10.92 0.69 1.85
N LYS A 40 10.87 0.05 0.68
CA LYS A 40 10.94 0.68 -0.64
C LYS A 40 9.78 0.22 -1.49
N LEU A 41 9.38 1.04 -2.46
CA LEU A 41 8.41 0.66 -3.48
C LEU A 41 9.14 0.11 -4.71
N ALA A 42 8.65 -1.00 -5.27
CA ALA A 42 9.28 -1.63 -6.43
C ALA A 42 8.27 -2.30 -7.36
N ARG A 43 8.64 -2.43 -8.64
CA ARG A 43 7.89 -3.23 -9.61
C ARG A 43 8.83 -3.88 -10.62
N HIS A 44 8.51 -5.11 -11.02
CA HIS A 44 9.31 -5.91 -11.97
C HIS A 44 10.81 -5.94 -11.61
N GLY A 45 11.12 -6.15 -10.33
CA GLY A 45 12.51 -6.25 -9.84
C GLY A 45 13.27 -4.93 -9.80
N LYS A 46 12.59 -3.78 -9.93
CA LYS A 46 13.22 -2.45 -9.92
C LYS A 46 12.52 -1.55 -8.91
N PHE A 47 13.30 -0.83 -8.10
CA PHE A 47 12.77 0.21 -7.23
C PHE A 47 12.15 1.35 -8.02
N LEU A 48 11.06 1.91 -7.50
CA LEU A 48 10.48 3.13 -8.04
C LEU A 48 11.49 4.28 -7.89
N PRO A 49 11.74 5.05 -8.97
CA PRO A 49 12.67 6.16 -8.93
C PRO A 49 12.00 7.42 -8.36
N GLY A 50 12.83 8.39 -7.93
CA GLY A 50 12.37 9.71 -7.49
C GLY A 50 12.26 9.85 -5.97
N SER A 51 11.85 11.04 -5.53
CA SER A 51 11.59 11.32 -4.11
C SER A 51 10.36 10.56 -3.60
N ILE A 52 10.28 10.36 -2.28
CA ILE A 52 9.15 9.70 -1.62
C ILE A 52 7.82 10.34 -2.05
N ASP A 53 7.72 11.66 -2.04
CA ASP A 53 6.51 12.38 -2.48
C ASP A 53 6.08 12.02 -3.91
N LYS A 54 7.03 11.91 -4.84
CA LYS A 54 6.73 11.52 -6.23
C LYS A 54 6.28 10.07 -6.33
N GLN A 55 6.87 9.19 -5.53
CA GLN A 55 6.46 7.79 -5.49
C GLN A 55 5.04 7.65 -4.93
N ILE A 56 4.73 8.36 -3.85
CA ILE A 56 3.38 8.42 -3.27
C ILE A 56 2.38 9.01 -4.25
N GLU A 57 2.70 10.11 -4.94
CA GLU A 57 1.81 10.72 -5.94
C GLU A 57 1.44 9.73 -7.05
N VAL A 58 2.41 8.97 -7.56
CA VAL A 58 2.17 7.93 -8.58
C VAL A 58 1.31 6.81 -8.03
N PHE A 59 1.62 6.36 -6.81
CA PHE A 59 0.89 5.28 -6.15
C PHE A 59 -0.57 5.66 -5.85
N GLU A 60 -0.80 6.83 -5.25
CA GLU A 60 -2.11 7.35 -4.89
C GLU A 60 -2.99 7.64 -6.12
N ARG A 61 -2.41 8.13 -7.21
CA ARG A 61 -3.12 8.37 -8.48
C ARG A 61 -3.66 7.08 -9.09
N ALA A 62 -2.90 5.99 -8.99
CA ALA A 62 -3.31 4.68 -9.48
C ALA A 62 -4.27 3.95 -8.52
N PHE A 63 -4.28 4.35 -7.24
CA PHE A 63 -5.03 3.68 -6.20
C PHE A 63 -6.54 3.66 -6.50
N PRO A 64 -7.23 2.52 -6.31
CA PRO A 64 -8.64 2.37 -6.67
C PRO A 64 -9.54 3.42 -6.00
N LYS A 65 -10.64 3.78 -6.68
CA LYS A 65 -11.55 4.83 -6.18
C LYS A 65 -12.67 4.25 -5.31
N THR A 66 -12.97 2.98 -5.47
CA THR A 66 -14.00 2.24 -4.75
C THR A 66 -13.46 0.90 -4.27
N GLU A 67 -14.21 0.27 -3.36
CA GLU A 67 -13.94 -1.09 -2.89
C GLU A 67 -14.06 -2.12 -4.04
N ASP A 68 -15.03 -1.95 -4.93
CA ASP A 68 -15.19 -2.82 -6.11
C ASP A 68 -13.96 -2.74 -7.03
N ASP A 69 -13.45 -1.53 -7.29
CA ASP A 69 -12.23 -1.33 -8.08
C ASP A 69 -11.01 -1.99 -7.40
N MET A 70 -10.94 -1.94 -6.06
CA MET A 70 -9.89 -2.60 -5.27
C MET A 70 -9.94 -4.13 -5.40
N ASN A 71 -11.15 -4.68 -5.49
CA ASN A 71 -11.37 -6.12 -5.52
C ASN A 71 -11.18 -6.71 -6.92
N CYS A 72 -11.32 -5.88 -7.97
CA CYS A 72 -11.15 -6.29 -9.38
C CYS A 72 -11.95 -7.56 -9.73
N ASP A 73 -13.20 -7.67 -9.28
CA ASP A 73 -14.08 -8.84 -9.43
C ASP A 73 -13.52 -10.18 -8.89
N ALA A 74 -12.45 -10.13 -8.08
CA ALA A 74 -11.78 -11.31 -7.56
C ALA A 74 -11.93 -11.44 -6.04
N PHE A 75 -11.07 -10.75 -5.29
CA PHE A 75 -11.11 -10.77 -3.82
C PHE A 75 -10.56 -9.47 -3.26
N GLU A 76 -10.86 -9.22 -1.99
CA GLU A 76 -10.45 -8.02 -1.29
C GLU A 76 -8.94 -7.77 -1.32
N GLY A 77 -8.54 -6.62 -1.86
CA GLY A 77 -7.14 -6.23 -2.02
C GLY A 77 -6.45 -6.85 -3.24
N PHE A 78 -7.18 -7.49 -4.17
CA PHE A 78 -6.58 -8.07 -5.37
C PHE A 78 -5.80 -7.05 -6.20
N TRP A 79 -6.23 -5.79 -6.22
CA TRP A 79 -5.56 -4.74 -7.00
C TRP A 79 -4.06 -4.66 -6.74
N PHE A 80 -3.59 -4.87 -5.49
CA PHE A 80 -2.17 -4.85 -5.14
C PHE A 80 -1.34 -5.92 -5.87
N LEU A 81 -1.97 -7.02 -6.31
CA LEU A 81 -1.36 -8.11 -7.06
C LEU A 81 -1.54 -7.96 -8.58
N SER A 82 -2.33 -6.97 -9.00
CA SER A 82 -2.66 -6.73 -10.40
C SER A 82 -1.62 -5.86 -11.11
N GLU A 83 -1.62 -5.90 -12.44
CA GLU A 83 -0.81 -4.99 -13.26
C GLU A 83 -1.21 -3.51 -13.14
N ASN A 84 -2.36 -3.20 -12.50
CA ASN A 84 -2.78 -1.83 -12.26
C ASN A 84 -2.07 -1.20 -11.04
N CYS A 85 -1.51 -2.00 -10.13
CA CYS A 85 -0.76 -1.50 -8.99
C CYS A 85 0.66 -1.09 -9.41
N PRO A 86 1.07 0.19 -9.27
CA PRO A 86 2.34 0.66 -9.81
C PRO A 86 3.55 0.13 -9.05
N ALA A 87 3.38 -0.37 -7.81
CA ALA A 87 4.46 -0.91 -7.00
C ALA A 87 3.97 -1.86 -5.89
N GLY A 88 4.74 -2.92 -5.64
CA GLY A 88 4.70 -3.68 -4.40
C GLY A 88 5.64 -3.09 -3.34
N ILE A 89 5.58 -3.68 -2.15
CA ILE A 89 6.43 -3.30 -1.01
C ILE A 89 7.66 -4.20 -0.98
N VAL A 90 8.82 -3.60 -0.78
CA VAL A 90 10.06 -4.30 -0.47
C VAL A 90 10.49 -3.89 0.94
N TRP A 91 10.49 -4.85 1.87
CA TRP A 91 10.90 -4.61 3.25
C TRP A 91 12.42 -4.61 3.37
N ILE A 92 12.95 -3.65 4.11
CA ILE A 92 14.38 -3.45 4.31
C ILE A 92 14.71 -3.81 5.76
N HIS A 93 15.43 -4.90 5.96
CA HIS A 93 15.83 -5.33 7.30
C HIS A 93 17.16 -4.69 7.72
N GLU A 94 17.42 -4.61 9.02
CA GLU A 94 18.65 -4.00 9.58
C GLU A 94 19.96 -4.59 9.02
N ASN A 95 19.94 -5.88 8.67
CA ASN A 95 21.09 -6.58 8.09
C ASN A 95 21.24 -6.33 6.56
N GLY A 96 20.40 -5.48 5.97
CA GLY A 96 20.36 -5.18 4.54
C GLY A 96 19.61 -6.20 3.69
N TYR A 97 19.04 -7.26 4.29
CA TYR A 97 18.17 -8.20 3.59
C TYR A 97 16.92 -7.48 3.06
N GLN A 98 16.49 -7.90 1.87
CA GLN A 98 15.33 -7.33 1.19
C GLN A 98 14.30 -8.43 0.98
N ASP A 99 13.12 -8.26 1.56
CA ASP A 99 11.98 -9.13 1.33
C ASP A 99 11.04 -8.48 0.31
N TRP A 100 10.85 -9.14 -0.84
CA TRP A 100 10.09 -8.62 -1.97
C TRP A 100 8.70 -9.25 -1.97
N THR A 101 7.68 -8.44 -1.68
CA THR A 101 6.29 -8.88 -1.51
C THR A 101 5.37 -8.48 -2.65
#